data_AF-A0A1B8EF44-F1
#
_entry.id   AF-A0A1B8EF44-F1
#
_cell.length_a   1.000
_cell.length_b   1.000
_cell.length_c   1.000
_cell.angle_alpha   90.00
_cell.angle_beta   90.00
_cell.angle_gamma   90.00
#
_symmetry.space_group_name_H-M   'P 1'
#
loop_
_entity.id
_entity.type
_entity.pdbx_description
1 polymer ?
#
loop_
_entity_poly.entity_id
_entity_poly.type
_entity_poly.pdbx_seq_one_letter_code
_entity_poly.pdbx_strand_id
1 'polypeptide(L)'
;MQIASLILAFGASSAVADQCASGSTLDAGNYFCQAVNAIQYSNVGHAGSYNKVTSMGSDGSCASSPVSYTGSLAPLDEEVSLHFRGPITLKQVAAYTKTSGSTKRDTHSHSRHGHKAFHARALKETVEKRDVVTATIDGVVQTWENNYFGPGGAVATSSVAAAVADATATPAASSAAKTAVAAAAAAKQKTTVDSNAAYTRSGYYDAESQTLDGLTFLGNYGGSGSGVFDNVFGNSLSYLNSEGTGGASSSSVLADALVGSNKEFAIFTDTECVDGDSCGYVRPGSVAYHGFDGADKVFLLEFGMPSDATSGFNADMPAVWLLNAQIPRTLQYGEASCSCWTSGCGEFDIAEVLISGDDRCKSTLHTNTPGGSSDYFTRPTSGTMKLAVIFNSADGTANIQKLSDDATFPSSLSADQVTTFLDSVTGSLLSTFSIAA
;
A
#
# COMPACT_ATOMS: atom_id res chain seq x y z
N MET A 1 45.87 -26.16 -48.95
CA MET A 1 45.74 -24.81 -48.34
C MET A 1 44.28 -24.61 -47.97
N GLN A 2 43.92 -24.89 -46.73
CA GLN A 2 42.62 -24.51 -46.15
C GLN A 2 42.85 -23.22 -45.39
N ILE A 3 42.20 -22.14 -45.84
CA ILE A 3 42.22 -20.85 -45.16
C ILE A 3 41.06 -20.86 -44.16
N ALA A 4 41.40 -20.61 -42.90
CA ALA A 4 40.50 -20.49 -41.77
C ALA A 4 39.51 -19.32 -41.96
N SER A 5 38.27 -19.52 -41.54
CA SER A 5 37.36 -18.43 -41.19
C SER A 5 37.04 -18.56 -39.71
N LEU A 6 37.77 -17.79 -38.91
CA LEU A 6 37.53 -17.61 -37.48
C LEU A 6 36.33 -16.66 -37.35
N ILE A 7 35.16 -17.19 -37.05
CA ILE A 7 34.00 -16.39 -36.65
C ILE A 7 34.28 -15.93 -35.22
N LEU A 8 34.72 -14.68 -35.05
CA LEU A 8 34.68 -14.01 -33.76
C LEU A 8 33.19 -13.78 -33.43
N ALA A 9 32.62 -14.66 -32.63
CA ALA A 9 31.40 -14.35 -31.89
C ALA A 9 31.78 -13.30 -30.84
N PHE A 10 31.42 -12.05 -31.07
CA PHE A 10 31.31 -11.08 -29.98
C PHE A 10 30.16 -11.58 -29.10
N GLY A 11 30.51 -12.33 -28.04
CA GLY A 11 29.63 -12.49 -26.91
C GLY A 11 29.41 -11.10 -26.34
N ALA A 12 28.19 -10.57 -26.47
CA ALA A 12 27.78 -9.43 -25.66
C ALA A 12 27.89 -9.89 -24.21
N SER A 13 28.90 -9.38 -23.50
CA SER A 13 28.96 -9.47 -22.06
C SER A 13 27.65 -8.90 -21.52
N SER A 14 26.91 -9.73 -20.80
CA SER A 14 25.78 -9.32 -19.98
C SER A 14 26.26 -8.21 -19.05
N ALA A 15 25.91 -6.96 -19.39
CA ALA A 15 26.16 -5.83 -18.52
C ALA A 15 25.25 -5.97 -17.29
N VAL A 16 25.79 -6.59 -16.25
CA VAL A 16 25.52 -6.16 -14.88
C VAL A 16 25.98 -4.71 -14.81
N ALA A 17 25.06 -3.76 -14.71
CA ALA A 17 25.47 -2.36 -14.73
C ALA A 17 24.65 -1.57 -13.71
N ASP A 18 24.86 -1.89 -12.43
CA ASP A 18 25.08 -0.77 -11.52
C ASP A 18 26.33 -0.01 -11.99
N GLN A 19 26.39 1.30 -11.78
CA GLN A 19 27.46 2.12 -12.32
C GLN A 19 28.70 2.14 -11.41
N CYS A 20 28.93 1.06 -10.66
CA CYS A 20 30.03 0.95 -9.71
C CYS A 20 31.41 0.92 -10.38
N ALA A 21 31.47 0.55 -11.66
CA ALA A 21 32.70 0.65 -12.46
C ALA A 21 33.20 2.11 -12.58
N SER A 22 32.30 3.09 -12.47
CA SER A 22 32.62 4.53 -12.47
C SER A 22 33.07 5.04 -11.09
N GLY A 23 33.11 4.16 -10.08
CA GLY A 23 33.47 4.47 -8.70
C GLY A 23 32.37 4.07 -7.73
N SER A 24 32.77 3.73 -6.50
CA SER A 24 31.87 3.43 -5.40
C SER A 24 32.47 3.81 -4.05
N THR A 25 31.60 4.06 -3.07
CA THR A 25 31.96 4.16 -1.65
C THR A 25 31.24 3.08 -0.85
N LEU A 26 31.86 2.64 0.25
CA LEU A 26 31.25 1.73 1.21
C LEU A 26 31.02 2.50 2.51
N ASP A 27 29.77 2.89 2.74
CA ASP A 27 29.39 3.70 3.91
C ASP A 27 28.37 2.92 4.73
N ALA A 28 28.64 2.78 6.03
CA ALA A 28 27.79 2.03 6.97
C ALA A 28 27.35 0.63 6.48
N GLY A 29 28.22 -0.07 5.74
CA GLY A 29 27.94 -1.41 5.20
C GLY A 29 27.18 -1.44 3.87
N ASN A 30 26.88 -0.28 3.28
CA ASN A 30 26.19 -0.16 2.01
C ASN A 30 27.11 0.38 0.91
N TYR A 31 27.09 -0.27 -0.25
CA TYR A 31 27.75 0.26 -1.44
C TYR A 31 26.87 1.33 -2.10
N PHE A 32 27.49 2.46 -2.39
CA PHE A 32 26.93 3.58 -3.16
C PHE A 32 27.80 3.84 -4.37
N CYS A 33 27.19 3.80 -5.55
CA CYS A 33 27.89 3.96 -6.82
C CYS A 33 27.59 5.34 -7.40
N GLN A 34 26.73 5.46 -8.41
CA GLN A 34 26.43 6.76 -9.02
C GLN A 34 25.04 7.26 -8.65
N ALA A 35 24.91 8.60 -8.62
CA ALA A 35 23.61 9.24 -8.59
C ALA A 35 22.92 9.04 -9.95
N VAL A 36 21.68 8.56 -9.93
CA VAL A 36 20.89 8.25 -11.12
C VAL A 36 19.52 8.92 -11.05
N ASN A 37 18.89 9.06 -12.21
CA ASN A 37 17.52 9.53 -12.33
C ASN A 37 16.56 8.39 -12.67
N ALA A 38 17.07 7.18 -12.90
CA ALA A 38 16.26 6.00 -13.11
C ALA A 38 16.95 4.71 -12.68
N ILE A 39 16.15 3.76 -12.24
CA ILE A 39 16.57 2.38 -11.96
C ILE A 39 15.59 1.44 -12.64
N GLN A 40 16.10 0.53 -13.47
CA GLN A 40 15.34 -0.57 -14.06
C GLN A 40 15.80 -1.88 -13.45
N TYR A 41 14.85 -2.60 -12.85
CA TYR A 41 15.00 -4.01 -12.50
C TYR A 41 14.46 -4.87 -13.63
N SER A 42 15.26 -5.83 -14.09
CA SER A 42 14.85 -6.87 -15.03
C SER A 42 14.88 -8.23 -14.38
N ASN A 43 14.15 -9.18 -15.00
CA ASN A 43 13.94 -10.51 -14.45
C ASN A 43 13.33 -10.45 -13.05
N VAL A 44 12.35 -9.56 -12.81
CA VAL A 44 11.82 -9.34 -11.45
C VAL A 44 11.07 -10.56 -10.93
N GLY A 45 10.27 -11.22 -11.77
CA GLY A 45 9.43 -12.33 -11.35
C GLY A 45 10.09 -13.69 -11.49
N HIS A 46 9.99 -14.50 -10.42
CA HIS A 46 10.57 -15.83 -10.32
C HIS A 46 9.51 -16.81 -9.77
N ALA A 47 9.74 -18.11 -9.97
CA ALA A 47 8.96 -19.12 -9.24
C ALA A 47 9.45 -19.19 -7.78
N GLY A 48 8.52 -19.20 -6.84
CA GLY A 48 8.86 -19.23 -5.42
C GLY A 48 7.68 -19.67 -4.56
N SER A 49 7.82 -19.49 -3.25
CA SER A 49 6.74 -19.73 -2.31
C SER A 49 6.94 -18.95 -1.02
N TYR A 50 5.85 -18.53 -0.41
CA TYR A 50 5.85 -17.94 0.93
C TYR A 50 4.83 -18.65 1.83
N ASN A 51 4.93 -18.43 3.13
CA ASN A 51 4.01 -18.94 4.13
C ASN A 51 2.92 -17.89 4.39
N LYS A 52 1.74 -18.11 3.81
CA LYS A 52 0.57 -17.27 4.05
C LYS A 52 0.01 -17.54 5.43
N VAL A 53 -0.11 -16.51 6.26
CA VAL A 53 -0.73 -16.62 7.59
C VAL A 53 -2.19 -17.05 7.46
N THR A 54 -2.63 -17.97 8.30
CA THR A 54 -4.00 -18.51 8.33
C THR A 54 -4.67 -18.38 9.68
N SER A 55 -3.91 -18.18 10.76
CA SER A 55 -4.44 -17.86 12.08
C SER A 55 -3.39 -17.20 12.97
N MET A 56 -3.84 -16.34 13.89
CA MET A 56 -3.04 -15.74 14.96
C MET A 56 -3.73 -15.99 16.30
N GLY A 57 -3.10 -16.78 17.17
CA GLY A 57 -3.56 -17.09 18.52
C GLY A 57 -3.22 -15.99 19.51
N SER A 58 -4.06 -15.80 20.53
CA SER A 58 -3.85 -14.79 21.57
C SER A 58 -2.60 -15.04 22.44
N ASP A 59 -1.97 -16.20 22.31
CA ASP A 59 -0.73 -16.59 22.99
C ASP A 59 0.55 -16.26 22.19
N GLY A 60 0.40 -15.66 21.00
CA GLY A 60 1.51 -15.34 20.10
C GLY A 60 1.79 -16.42 19.07
N SER A 61 1.08 -17.55 19.10
CA SER A 61 1.23 -18.59 18.08
C SER A 61 0.58 -18.18 16.77
N CYS A 62 1.25 -18.46 15.65
CA CYS A 62 0.72 -18.22 14.32
C CYS A 62 0.76 -19.50 13.49
N ALA A 63 -0.29 -19.73 12.71
CA ALA A 63 -0.32 -20.79 11.72
C ALA A 63 -0.23 -20.19 10.33
N SER A 64 0.37 -20.94 9.43
CA SER A 64 0.53 -20.55 8.04
C SER A 64 0.40 -21.75 7.11
N SER A 65 0.07 -21.49 5.85
CA SER A 65 0.10 -22.48 4.77
C SER A 65 1.04 -22.02 3.65
N PRO A 66 1.85 -22.92 3.06
CA PRO A 66 2.68 -22.56 1.92
C PRO A 66 1.80 -22.20 0.71
N VAL A 67 2.15 -21.10 0.05
CA VAL A 67 1.55 -20.64 -1.21
C VAL A 67 2.69 -20.50 -2.22
N SER A 68 2.58 -21.21 -3.34
CA SER A 68 3.51 -21.07 -4.45
C SER A 68 3.08 -19.94 -5.37
N TYR A 69 4.04 -19.20 -5.89
CA TYR A 69 3.82 -18.16 -6.88
C TYR A 69 4.73 -18.36 -8.08
N THR A 70 4.30 -17.82 -9.22
CA THR A 70 5.08 -17.76 -10.46
C THR A 70 4.49 -16.65 -11.33
N GLY A 71 5.32 -15.97 -12.10
CA GLY A 71 4.88 -14.84 -12.92
C GLY A 71 6.06 -13.99 -13.34
N SER A 72 5.89 -13.11 -14.33
CA SER A 72 6.96 -12.21 -14.77
C SER A 72 7.29 -11.10 -13.77
N LEU A 73 6.43 -10.89 -12.77
CA LEU A 73 6.62 -9.94 -11.68
C LEU A 73 6.35 -10.54 -10.29
N ALA A 74 6.15 -11.85 -10.19
CA ALA A 74 5.77 -12.49 -8.94
C ALA A 74 6.87 -12.41 -7.88
N PRO A 75 6.52 -12.14 -6.60
CA PRO A 75 5.17 -12.04 -6.04
C PRO A 75 4.57 -10.61 -6.07
N LEU A 76 5.22 -9.64 -6.71
CA LEU A 76 4.74 -8.26 -6.78
C LEU A 76 3.58 -8.07 -7.75
N ASP A 77 3.16 -9.10 -8.48
CA ASP A 77 1.92 -9.12 -9.26
C ASP A 77 0.67 -9.36 -8.41
N GLU A 78 0.82 -9.74 -7.13
CA GLU A 78 -0.24 -9.73 -6.13
C GLU A 78 -0.56 -8.29 -5.63
N GLU A 79 -1.51 -8.19 -4.70
CA GLU A 79 -1.86 -6.94 -4.02
C GLU A 79 -0.66 -6.37 -3.25
N VAL A 80 -0.24 -5.15 -3.60
CA VAL A 80 0.77 -4.39 -2.86
C VAL A 80 0.16 -3.18 -2.15
N SER A 81 0.76 -2.78 -1.04
CA SER A 81 0.42 -1.55 -0.29
C SER A 81 1.62 -0.60 -0.36
N LEU A 82 1.38 0.72 -0.38
CA LEU A 82 2.42 1.73 -0.54
C LEU A 82 2.72 2.40 0.80
N HIS A 83 3.97 2.38 1.22
CA HIS A 83 4.40 2.77 2.56
C HIS A 83 5.39 3.92 2.50
N PHE A 84 5.36 4.72 3.57
CA PHE A 84 6.17 5.92 3.71
C PHE A 84 6.71 6.00 5.13
N ARG A 85 7.94 6.48 5.26
CA ARG A 85 8.59 6.83 6.53
C ARG A 85 9.14 8.23 6.46
N GLY A 86 8.91 9.01 7.51
CA GLY A 86 9.43 10.37 7.63
C GLY A 86 10.93 10.45 7.95
N PRO A 87 11.56 11.63 7.80
CA PRO A 87 10.94 12.92 7.50
C PRO A 87 10.51 13.07 6.03
N ILE A 88 9.21 13.22 5.79
CA ILE A 88 8.63 13.23 4.44
C ILE A 88 7.45 14.20 4.34
N THR A 89 7.35 14.91 3.22
CA THR A 89 6.16 15.69 2.83
C THR A 89 5.55 15.04 1.60
N LEU A 90 4.42 14.34 1.74
CA LEU A 90 3.74 13.69 0.63
C LEU A 90 2.80 14.70 -0.04
N LYS A 91 3.01 14.96 -1.34
CA LYS A 91 2.25 15.97 -2.09
C LYS A 91 1.17 15.35 -2.96
N GLN A 92 1.53 14.35 -3.77
CA GLN A 92 0.59 13.69 -4.68
C GLN A 92 0.89 12.21 -4.78
N VAL A 93 -0.17 11.40 -4.90
CA VAL A 93 -0.08 9.97 -5.25
C VAL A 93 -1.16 9.68 -6.27
N ALA A 94 -0.79 8.99 -7.35
CA ALA A 94 -1.74 8.42 -8.29
C ALA A 94 -1.40 6.96 -8.56
N ALA A 95 -2.32 6.06 -8.29
CA ALA A 95 -2.21 4.64 -8.61
C ALA A 95 -3.03 4.35 -9.88
N TYR A 96 -2.45 3.59 -10.80
CA TYR A 96 -3.10 3.20 -12.04
C TYR A 96 -3.00 1.70 -12.25
N THR A 97 -4.11 1.11 -12.68
CA THR A 97 -4.18 -0.27 -13.13
C THR A 97 -4.43 -0.31 -14.63
N LYS A 98 -3.96 -1.37 -15.29
CA LYS A 98 -4.19 -1.55 -16.72
C LYS A 98 -5.68 -1.56 -17.01
N THR A 99 -6.11 -0.74 -17.96
CA THR A 99 -7.51 -0.69 -18.38
C THR A 99 -7.88 -2.07 -18.94
N SER A 100 -8.91 -2.70 -18.38
CA SER A 100 -9.44 -3.96 -18.92
C SER A 100 -9.93 -3.71 -20.34
N GLY A 101 -9.11 -4.07 -21.34
CA GLY A 101 -9.49 -3.93 -22.73
C GLY A 101 -10.74 -4.76 -23.01
N SER A 102 -11.74 -4.16 -23.65
CA SER A 102 -12.78 -4.91 -24.33
C SER A 102 -12.12 -5.66 -25.49
N THR A 103 -11.50 -6.81 -25.21
CA THR A 103 -11.18 -7.77 -26.26
C THR A 103 -12.50 -8.16 -26.89
N LYS A 104 -12.74 -7.70 -28.13
CA LYS A 104 -13.74 -8.31 -28.99
C LYS A 104 -13.38 -9.78 -29.03
N ARG A 105 -14.18 -10.58 -28.34
CA ARG A 105 -14.03 -12.03 -28.26
C ARG A 105 -14.19 -12.53 -29.69
N ASP A 106 -13.08 -12.90 -30.34
CA ASP A 106 -13.15 -13.69 -31.56
C ASP A 106 -13.86 -14.99 -31.20
N THR A 107 -15.10 -15.10 -31.67
CA THR A 107 -15.94 -16.27 -31.48
C THR A 107 -15.37 -17.42 -32.30
N HIS A 108 -14.38 -18.12 -31.75
CA HIS A 108 -14.12 -19.49 -32.17
C HIS A 108 -15.14 -20.39 -31.48
N SER A 109 -16.14 -20.79 -32.27
CA SER A 109 -17.14 -21.76 -31.89
C SER A 109 -16.48 -23.09 -31.55
N HIS A 110 -16.52 -23.47 -30.28
CA HIS A 110 -16.50 -24.88 -29.93
C HIS A 110 -17.80 -25.21 -29.20
N SER A 111 -18.69 -25.83 -29.99
CA SER A 111 -19.88 -26.53 -29.53
C SER A 111 -19.52 -27.48 -28.38
N ARG A 112 -20.04 -27.21 -27.19
CA ARG A 112 -20.36 -28.23 -26.20
C ARG A 112 -21.71 -27.94 -25.57
N HIS A 113 -22.55 -28.97 -25.62
CA HIS A 113 -23.95 -28.97 -25.29
C HIS A 113 -24.23 -28.65 -23.82
N GLY A 114 -25.23 -27.79 -23.62
CA GLY A 114 -26.31 -27.93 -22.64
C GLY A 114 -26.00 -28.33 -21.21
N HIS A 115 -25.95 -27.34 -20.32
CA HIS A 115 -26.63 -27.37 -19.01
C HIS A 115 -26.92 -25.92 -18.56
N LYS A 116 -27.90 -25.26 -19.18
CA LYS A 116 -28.46 -24.00 -18.70
C LYS A 116 -29.97 -24.15 -18.52
N ALA A 117 -30.36 -24.73 -17.39
CA ALA A 117 -31.74 -24.68 -16.89
C ALA A 117 -31.86 -24.91 -15.37
N PHE A 118 -30.82 -24.65 -14.55
CA PHE A 118 -30.89 -24.90 -13.10
C PHE A 118 -30.27 -23.85 -12.16
N HIS A 119 -30.03 -22.61 -12.62
CA HIS A 119 -29.60 -21.53 -11.71
C HIS A 119 -30.37 -20.20 -11.86
N ALA A 120 -31.62 -20.25 -12.33
CA ALA A 120 -32.52 -19.08 -12.35
C ALA A 120 -33.58 -19.10 -11.24
N ARG A 121 -33.32 -19.80 -10.11
CA ARG A 121 -34.22 -19.84 -8.93
C ARG A 121 -33.47 -19.87 -7.58
N ALA A 122 -32.28 -19.25 -7.49
CA ALA A 122 -31.53 -19.20 -6.23
C ALA A 122 -31.02 -17.78 -5.86
N LEU A 123 -31.61 -16.73 -6.45
CA LEU A 123 -31.37 -15.34 -6.06
C LEU A 123 -32.70 -14.69 -5.71
N LYS A 124 -33.32 -15.18 -4.63
CA LYS A 124 -34.40 -14.47 -3.95
C LYS A 124 -34.63 -14.98 -2.53
N GLU A 125 -33.58 -15.08 -1.71
CA GLU A 125 -33.75 -15.29 -0.27
C GLU A 125 -32.46 -15.05 0.51
N THR A 126 -32.16 -13.79 0.82
CA THR A 126 -31.35 -13.40 1.99
C THR A 126 -31.68 -11.94 2.31
N VAL A 127 -32.89 -11.73 2.85
CA VAL A 127 -33.16 -10.55 3.71
C VAL A 127 -33.28 -11.12 5.10
N GLU A 128 -32.41 -10.63 5.99
CA GLU A 128 -32.36 -11.00 7.39
C GLU A 128 -33.75 -10.96 8.04
N LYS A 129 -34.19 -12.10 8.59
CA LYS A 129 -35.38 -12.14 9.44
C LYS A 129 -35.02 -11.53 10.79
N ARG A 130 -35.43 -10.29 11.02
CA ARG A 130 -35.64 -9.77 12.38
C ARG A 130 -36.96 -10.33 12.90
N ASP A 131 -36.96 -10.96 14.07
CA ASP A 131 -38.18 -11.46 14.71
C ASP A 131 -39.06 -10.28 15.14
N VAL A 132 -40.15 -10.08 14.41
CA VAL A 132 -41.17 -9.05 14.69
C VAL A 132 -42.41 -9.69 15.31
N VAL A 133 -42.92 -9.07 16.38
CA VAL A 133 -44.18 -9.46 17.01
C VAL A 133 -45.28 -8.55 16.47
N THR A 134 -46.38 -9.15 16.03
CA THR A 134 -47.59 -8.43 15.61
C THR A 134 -48.75 -8.81 16.52
N ALA A 135 -49.40 -7.82 17.12
CA ALA A 135 -50.58 -8.01 17.98
C ALA A 135 -51.64 -6.96 17.67
N THR A 136 -52.92 -7.33 17.83
CA THR A 136 -54.03 -6.38 17.76
C THR A 136 -54.35 -5.90 19.16
N ILE A 137 -54.14 -4.61 19.42
CA ILE A 137 -54.44 -3.96 20.71
C ILE A 137 -55.50 -2.90 20.42
N ASP A 138 -56.62 -2.96 21.14
CA ASP A 138 -57.77 -2.07 20.96
C ASP A 138 -58.29 -1.97 19.52
N GLY A 139 -58.26 -3.10 18.79
CA GLY A 139 -58.75 -3.19 17.42
C GLY A 139 -57.78 -2.68 16.35
N VAL A 140 -56.57 -2.26 16.72
CA VAL A 140 -55.54 -1.80 15.79
C VAL A 140 -54.36 -2.78 15.79
N VAL A 141 -53.95 -3.20 14.60
CA VAL A 141 -52.77 -4.06 14.41
C VAL A 141 -51.51 -3.22 14.64
N GLN A 142 -50.68 -3.62 15.60
CA GLN A 142 -49.39 -3.03 15.86
C GLN A 142 -48.28 -4.07 15.72
N THR A 143 -47.13 -3.65 15.19
CA THR A 143 -45.95 -4.50 14.95
C THR A 143 -44.72 -3.81 15.51
N TRP A 144 -43.90 -4.56 16.26
CA TRP A 144 -42.62 -4.07 16.79
C TRP A 144 -41.58 -5.21 16.90
N GLU A 145 -40.31 -4.85 17.10
CA GLU A 145 -39.20 -5.80 17.23
C GLU A 145 -39.23 -6.56 18.59
N ASN A 146 -38.98 -7.87 18.57
CA ASN A 146 -39.00 -8.71 19.76
C ASN A 146 -37.75 -8.52 20.64
N ASN A 147 -37.91 -7.88 21.81
CA ASN A 147 -36.83 -7.68 22.80
C ASN A 147 -36.99 -8.56 24.07
N TYR A 148 -37.70 -9.68 23.99
CA TYR A 148 -37.92 -10.58 25.12
C TYR A 148 -36.92 -11.76 25.11
N PHE A 149 -36.09 -11.87 26.15
CA PHE A 149 -34.98 -12.85 26.24
C PHE A 149 -35.22 -14.02 27.22
N GLY A 150 -36.48 -14.32 27.56
CA GLY A 150 -36.84 -15.41 28.47
C GLY A 150 -36.68 -15.08 29.97
N PRO A 151 -37.13 -15.98 30.87
CA PRO A 151 -37.17 -15.70 32.30
C PRO A 151 -35.79 -15.92 32.92
N GLY A 152 -35.03 -14.85 33.13
CA GLY A 152 -33.76 -14.90 33.88
C GLY A 152 -32.77 -13.74 33.71
N GLY A 153 -33.01 -12.77 32.81
CA GLY A 153 -32.08 -11.65 32.57
C GLY A 153 -32.59 -10.30 33.06
N ALA A 154 -32.25 -9.91 34.28
CA ALA A 154 -32.31 -8.51 34.72
C ALA A 154 -31.16 -8.17 35.67
N VAL A 155 -30.28 -7.24 35.25
CA VAL A 155 -29.59 -6.26 36.12
C VAL A 155 -29.29 -5.03 35.24
N ALA A 156 -30.17 -4.02 35.24
CA ALA A 156 -30.14 -2.78 36.02
C ALA A 156 -29.23 -1.66 35.45
N THR A 157 -29.83 -0.79 34.65
CA THR A 157 -29.42 0.61 34.48
C THR A 157 -29.92 1.43 35.68
N SER A 158 -29.11 2.37 36.18
CA SER A 158 -29.59 3.37 37.15
C SER A 158 -29.36 4.79 36.65
N SER A 159 -30.33 5.60 37.03
CA SER A 159 -30.82 6.90 36.57
C SER A 159 -29.93 8.11 36.80
N VAL A 160 -30.20 9.13 35.98
CA VAL A 160 -29.84 10.55 36.15
C VAL A 160 -30.72 11.19 37.23
N ALA A 161 -30.15 12.01 38.12
CA ALA A 161 -30.88 13.02 38.88
C ALA A 161 -29.98 14.23 39.26
N ALA A 162 -30.62 15.38 39.44
CA ALA A 162 -30.13 16.72 39.19
C ALA A 162 -29.38 17.45 40.34
N ALA A 163 -28.79 18.58 39.92
CA ALA A 163 -28.07 19.68 40.58
C ALA A 163 -28.36 20.07 42.05
N VAL A 164 -27.29 20.51 42.73
CA VAL A 164 -27.26 21.60 43.72
C VAL A 164 -25.89 22.32 43.70
N ALA A 165 -25.91 23.66 43.78
CA ALA A 165 -24.79 24.59 43.97
C ALA A 165 -24.22 24.51 45.42
N ASP A 166 -23.10 25.05 45.88
CA ASP A 166 -22.17 26.13 45.47
C ASP A 166 -20.84 25.96 46.28
N ALA A 167 -19.83 26.78 45.95
CA ALA A 167 -18.71 27.27 46.78
C ALA A 167 -17.28 26.73 46.54
N THR A 168 -16.60 27.45 45.64
CA THR A 168 -15.24 28.04 45.76
C THR A 168 -14.03 27.18 46.19
N ALA A 169 -13.11 26.96 45.23
CA ALA A 169 -11.70 27.37 45.33
C ALA A 169 -10.96 27.17 43.99
N THR A 170 -10.33 28.23 43.48
CA THR A 170 -9.25 28.25 42.45
C THR A 170 -8.07 28.99 43.12
N PRO A 171 -6.80 28.95 42.63
CA PRO A 171 -6.33 28.53 41.30
C PRO A 171 -5.07 27.62 41.32
N ALA A 172 -4.68 26.96 40.22
CA ALA A 172 -3.75 27.55 39.25
C ALA A 172 -3.78 26.81 37.90
N ALA A 173 -3.65 27.62 36.84
CA ALA A 173 -3.82 27.29 35.44
C ALA A 173 -2.56 26.69 34.79
N SER A 174 -2.78 25.82 33.80
CA SER A 174 -1.99 25.83 32.55
C SER A 174 -2.93 25.47 31.40
N SER A 175 -3.23 26.47 30.59
CA SER A 175 -4.06 26.40 29.41
C SER A 175 -3.21 25.94 28.22
N ALA A 176 -3.41 24.71 27.76
CA ALA A 176 -3.11 24.32 26.38
C ALA A 176 -4.45 24.09 25.67
N ALA A 177 -4.84 25.05 24.83
CA ALA A 177 -6.03 24.97 24.01
C ALA A 177 -5.88 23.80 23.03
N LYS A 178 -6.70 22.76 23.19
CA LYS A 178 -6.92 21.73 22.17
C LYS A 178 -7.86 22.32 21.13
N THR A 179 -7.32 22.83 20.04
CA THR A 179 -8.09 23.04 18.83
C THR A 179 -8.35 21.67 18.22
N ALA A 180 -9.57 21.14 18.37
CA ALA A 180 -10.01 19.99 17.60
C ALA A 180 -10.10 20.43 16.13
N VAL A 181 -9.13 20.02 15.32
CA VAL A 181 -9.22 20.15 13.86
C VAL A 181 -10.25 19.12 13.41
N ALA A 182 -11.37 19.59 12.89
CA ALA A 182 -12.39 18.70 12.33
C ALA A 182 -11.79 17.97 11.12
N ALA A 183 -11.95 16.65 11.06
CA ALA A 183 -11.60 15.86 9.90
C ALA A 183 -12.32 16.41 8.66
N ALA A 184 -11.58 16.90 7.68
CA ALA A 184 -12.14 17.33 6.42
C ALA A 184 -12.70 16.10 5.67
N ALA A 185 -13.94 16.21 5.17
CA ALA A 185 -14.53 15.15 4.36
C ALA A 185 -13.79 15.03 3.02
N ALA A 186 -13.40 13.81 2.64
CA ALA A 186 -12.68 13.52 1.41
C ALA A 186 -13.47 13.97 0.17
N ALA A 187 -12.85 14.79 -0.68
CA ALA A 187 -13.39 15.11 -1.99
C ALA A 187 -13.10 13.96 -2.98
N LYS A 188 -14.15 13.35 -3.53
CA LYS A 188 -14.02 12.36 -4.63
C LYS A 188 -14.01 13.05 -5.99
N GLN A 189 -13.15 12.64 -6.92
CA GLN A 189 -13.14 13.18 -8.27
C GLN A 189 -13.98 12.31 -9.21
N LYS A 190 -14.74 12.97 -10.10
CA LYS A 190 -15.45 12.26 -11.16
C LYS A 190 -14.46 11.92 -12.28
N THR A 191 -13.97 10.70 -12.31
CA THR A 191 -13.01 10.21 -13.31
C THR A 191 -13.68 10.06 -14.67
N THR A 192 -13.38 10.94 -15.62
CA THR A 192 -13.65 10.69 -17.05
C THR A 192 -12.47 9.90 -17.63
N VAL A 193 -12.72 8.64 -17.95
CA VAL A 193 -11.72 7.75 -18.56
C VAL A 193 -11.62 8.07 -20.05
N ASP A 194 -10.41 8.36 -20.53
CA ASP A 194 -10.15 8.53 -21.97
C ASP A 194 -10.43 7.20 -22.70
N SER A 195 -11.09 7.27 -23.85
CA SER A 195 -11.26 6.14 -24.77
C SER A 195 -9.95 5.46 -25.19
N ASN A 196 -8.82 6.15 -25.13
CA ASN A 196 -7.49 5.64 -25.45
C ASN A 196 -6.66 5.26 -24.20
N ALA A 197 -7.29 5.19 -23.02
CA ALA A 197 -6.61 4.86 -21.77
C ALA A 197 -6.05 3.43 -21.79
N ALA A 198 -4.72 3.29 -21.76
CA ALA A 198 -4.06 2.01 -21.50
C ALA A 198 -4.08 1.68 -20.00
N TYR A 199 -4.03 2.71 -19.15
CA TYR A 199 -4.16 2.61 -17.70
C TYR A 199 -5.19 3.61 -17.20
N THR A 200 -5.99 3.19 -16.22
CA THR A 200 -6.98 4.03 -15.54
C THR A 200 -6.54 4.29 -14.11
N ARG A 201 -6.65 5.54 -13.65
CA ARG A 201 -6.29 5.90 -12.28
C ARG A 201 -7.31 5.29 -11.31
N SER A 202 -6.86 4.36 -10.48
CA SER A 202 -7.66 3.66 -9.47
C SER A 202 -7.65 4.38 -8.12
N GLY A 203 -6.66 5.25 -7.88
CA GLY A 203 -6.60 6.05 -6.66
C GLY A 203 -5.82 7.34 -6.86
N TYR A 204 -6.23 8.40 -6.15
CA TYR A 204 -5.62 9.72 -6.21
C TYR A 204 -5.61 10.41 -4.85
N TYR A 205 -4.47 10.95 -4.46
CA TYR A 205 -4.29 11.84 -3.34
C TYR A 205 -3.58 13.11 -3.80
N ASP A 206 -4.03 14.24 -3.27
CA ASP A 206 -3.43 15.55 -3.49
C ASP A 206 -3.53 16.38 -2.22
N ALA A 207 -2.37 16.70 -1.64
CA ALA A 207 -2.25 17.37 -0.35
C ALA A 207 -2.77 18.81 -0.42
N GLU A 208 -2.50 19.55 -1.48
CA GLU A 208 -2.84 20.96 -1.61
C GLU A 208 -4.36 21.16 -1.72
N SER A 209 -5.00 20.38 -2.57
CA SER A 209 -6.46 20.39 -2.75
C SER A 209 -7.21 19.57 -1.70
N GLN A 210 -6.49 18.85 -0.82
CA GLN A 210 -7.05 17.92 0.15
C GLN A 210 -7.98 16.87 -0.50
N THR A 211 -7.55 16.34 -1.66
CA THR A 211 -8.28 15.29 -2.38
C THR A 211 -7.83 13.92 -1.88
N LEU A 212 -8.81 13.03 -1.66
CA LEU A 212 -8.58 11.61 -1.40
C LEU A 212 -9.68 10.80 -2.10
N ASP A 213 -9.31 10.13 -3.17
CA ASP A 213 -10.24 9.42 -4.05
C ASP A 213 -9.72 8.02 -4.34
N GLY A 214 -10.53 6.98 -4.09
CA GLY A 214 -10.15 5.59 -4.29
C GLY A 214 -9.05 5.07 -3.35
N LEU A 215 -8.66 5.85 -2.33
CA LEU A 215 -7.55 5.56 -1.42
C LEU A 215 -7.94 5.73 0.05
N THR A 216 -7.21 5.06 0.94
CA THR A 216 -7.26 5.30 2.39
C THR A 216 -5.86 5.27 3.00
N PHE A 217 -5.64 6.09 4.04
CA PHE A 217 -4.40 6.12 4.80
C PHE A 217 -4.53 5.29 6.07
N LEU A 218 -3.63 4.32 6.25
CA LEU A 218 -3.53 3.49 7.44
C LEU A 218 -2.14 3.63 8.08
N GLY A 219 -2.01 3.19 9.33
CA GLY A 219 -0.73 3.06 10.00
C GLY A 219 -0.79 2.04 11.14
N ASN A 220 0.37 1.56 11.58
CA ASN A 220 0.51 0.63 12.72
C ASN A 220 0.32 1.37 14.06
N TYR A 221 -0.89 1.90 14.26
CA TYR A 221 -1.35 2.64 15.44
C TYR A 221 -2.61 2.05 16.06
N GLY A 222 -2.84 0.74 15.88
CA GLY A 222 -3.96 0.02 16.49
C GLY A 222 -4.13 0.33 17.97
N GLY A 223 -5.38 0.40 18.44
CA GLY A 223 -5.70 0.85 19.79
C GLY A 223 -5.76 2.38 19.95
N SER A 224 -5.36 3.16 18.94
CA SER A 224 -5.56 4.62 18.89
C SER A 224 -6.75 4.97 17.99
N GLY A 225 -7.97 4.85 18.52
CA GLY A 225 -9.22 5.20 17.84
C GLY A 225 -9.78 4.13 16.90
N SER A 226 -8.92 3.34 16.26
CA SER A 226 -9.28 2.14 15.49
C SER A 226 -8.17 1.10 15.54
N GLY A 227 -8.41 -0.09 14.98
CA GLY A 227 -7.48 -1.21 15.12
C GLY A 227 -7.38 -1.71 16.57
N VAL A 228 -6.43 -2.61 16.81
CA VAL A 228 -6.16 -3.18 18.14
C VAL A 228 -4.68 -3.06 18.51
N PHE A 229 -4.43 -2.92 19.80
CA PHE A 229 -3.10 -3.11 20.41
C PHE A 229 -3.20 -4.21 21.44
N ASP A 230 -2.19 -5.06 21.47
CA ASP A 230 -1.94 -5.99 22.56
C ASP A 230 -0.41 -6.16 22.75
N ASN A 231 -0.01 -6.74 23.87
CA ASN A 231 1.41 -6.93 24.20
C ASN A 231 2.04 -8.14 23.48
N VAL A 232 1.29 -8.84 22.63
CA VAL A 232 1.72 -10.05 21.92
C VAL A 232 2.15 -9.68 20.49
N PHE A 233 1.29 -8.98 19.77
CA PHE A 233 1.46 -8.59 18.37
C PHE A 233 1.60 -7.07 18.18
N GLY A 234 1.61 -6.29 19.26
CA GLY A 234 1.73 -4.84 19.19
C GLY A 234 0.56 -4.18 18.45
N ASN A 235 0.83 -3.08 17.76
CA ASN A 235 -0.18 -2.33 17.01
C ASN A 235 -0.59 -3.08 15.73
N SER A 236 -1.89 -3.19 15.48
CA SER A 236 -2.42 -3.54 14.16
C SER A 236 -2.49 -2.30 13.25
N LEU A 237 -2.90 -2.51 12.00
CA LEU A 237 -3.36 -1.40 11.16
C LEU A 237 -4.58 -0.71 11.78
N SER A 238 -4.60 0.60 11.61
CA SER A 238 -5.63 1.55 12.06
C SER A 238 -5.73 2.69 11.05
N TYR A 239 -6.85 3.40 11.02
CA TYR A 239 -6.94 4.66 10.26
C TYR A 239 -5.88 5.63 10.75
N LEU A 240 -5.23 6.33 9.82
CA LEU A 240 -4.24 7.37 10.14
C LEU A 240 -4.94 8.69 10.50
N ASN A 241 -4.38 9.46 11.43
CA ASN A 241 -4.77 10.86 11.65
C ASN A 241 -4.25 11.77 10.52
N SER A 242 -4.84 12.97 10.39
CA SER A 242 -4.46 13.93 9.35
C SER A 242 -2.99 14.37 9.44
N GLU A 243 -2.38 14.30 10.62
CA GLU A 243 -0.97 14.68 10.80
C GLU A 243 0.01 13.57 10.41
N GLY A 244 -0.46 12.34 10.15
CA GLY A 244 0.41 11.20 9.85
C GLY A 244 1.28 10.74 11.02
N THR A 245 0.85 10.99 12.25
CA THR A 245 1.64 10.76 13.47
C THR A 245 1.04 9.75 14.45
N GLY A 246 -0.20 9.30 14.20
CA GLY A 246 -0.94 8.40 15.07
C GLY A 246 -2.23 7.87 14.43
N GLY A 247 -3.00 7.09 15.22
CA GLY A 247 -4.26 6.51 14.78
C GLY A 247 -5.46 7.42 14.96
N ALA A 248 -6.51 7.18 14.17
CA ALA A 248 -7.79 7.87 14.17
C ALA A 248 -8.97 6.87 14.23
N SER A 249 -10.17 7.35 14.52
CA SER A 249 -11.39 6.54 14.56
C SER A 249 -12.00 6.24 13.17
N SER A 250 -11.59 6.98 12.15
CA SER A 250 -12.12 6.87 10.78
C SER A 250 -11.08 7.39 9.78
N SER A 251 -11.27 7.05 8.49
CA SER A 251 -10.42 7.56 7.41
C SER A 251 -10.37 9.09 7.40
N SER A 252 -9.19 9.64 7.13
CA SER A 252 -8.93 11.08 7.04
C SER A 252 -7.96 11.37 5.90
N VAL A 253 -8.02 12.59 5.35
CA VAL A 253 -7.05 13.06 4.35
C VAL A 253 -5.78 13.49 5.08
N LEU A 254 -4.63 13.01 4.62
CA LEU A 254 -3.34 13.46 5.13
C LEU A 254 -3.15 14.96 4.84
N ALA A 255 -2.69 15.71 5.83
CA ALA A 255 -2.44 17.12 5.71
C ALA A 255 -1.21 17.39 4.82
N ASP A 256 -1.20 18.54 4.16
CA ASP A 256 -0.02 19.05 3.47
C ASP A 256 1.04 19.55 4.48
N ALA A 257 1.69 18.60 5.13
CA ALA A 257 2.60 18.84 6.24
C ALA A 257 3.76 17.83 6.26
N LEU A 258 4.78 18.15 7.04
CA LEU A 258 5.88 17.25 7.32
C LEU A 258 5.43 16.15 8.28
N VAL A 259 5.52 14.90 7.83
CA VAL A 259 5.51 13.72 8.70
C VAL A 259 6.94 13.48 9.16
N GLY A 260 7.21 13.63 10.46
CA GLY A 260 8.57 13.61 11.02
C GLY A 260 9.21 12.22 11.07
N SER A 261 10.49 12.18 11.45
CA SER A 261 11.26 10.93 11.60
C SER A 261 10.57 9.83 12.38
N ASN A 262 10.78 8.59 11.92
CA ASN A 262 10.26 7.36 12.53
C ASN A 262 8.73 7.33 12.68
N LYS A 263 8.02 8.16 11.91
CA LYS A 263 6.58 8.05 11.68
C LYS A 263 6.36 7.41 10.34
N GLU A 264 5.43 6.47 10.32
CA GLU A 264 5.17 5.63 9.16
C GLU A 264 3.67 5.55 8.90
N PHE A 265 3.33 5.50 7.63
CA PHE A 265 1.98 5.29 7.18
C PHE A 265 1.97 4.53 5.86
N ALA A 266 0.81 3.96 5.55
CA ALA A 266 0.56 3.17 4.37
C ALA A 266 -0.68 3.67 3.62
N ILE A 267 -0.68 3.49 2.31
CA ILE A 267 -1.78 3.78 1.42
C ILE A 267 -2.29 2.45 0.85
N PHE A 268 -3.60 2.28 0.98
CA PHE A 268 -4.37 1.19 0.39
C PHE A 268 -5.45 1.78 -0.52
N THR A 269 -6.15 0.93 -1.26
CA THR A 269 -7.40 1.32 -1.92
C THR A 269 -8.47 1.67 -0.88
N ASP A 270 -9.56 2.33 -1.28
CA ASP A 270 -10.73 2.57 -0.41
C ASP A 270 -11.72 1.39 -0.34
N THR A 271 -11.30 0.20 -0.79
CA THR A 271 -12.11 -1.03 -0.71
C THR A 271 -11.75 -1.82 0.55
N GLU A 272 -12.67 -1.88 1.51
CA GLU A 272 -12.51 -2.67 2.74
C GLU A 272 -12.38 -4.16 2.43
N CYS A 273 -11.52 -4.86 3.18
CA CYS A 273 -11.48 -6.31 3.16
C CYS A 273 -12.74 -6.88 3.83
N VAL A 274 -13.29 -7.94 3.27
CA VAL A 274 -14.39 -8.72 3.86
C VAL A 274 -13.98 -10.17 4.06
N ASP A 275 -14.53 -10.80 5.08
CA ASP A 275 -14.19 -12.19 5.41
C ASP A 275 -14.36 -13.13 4.20
N GLY A 276 -13.27 -13.81 3.82
CA GLY A 276 -13.25 -14.80 2.74
C GLY A 276 -12.99 -14.26 1.33
N ASP A 277 -12.66 -12.97 1.18
CA ASP A 277 -12.24 -12.39 -0.10
C ASP A 277 -10.73 -12.58 -0.40
N SER A 278 -10.22 -11.84 -1.39
CA SER A 278 -8.81 -11.91 -1.81
C SER A 278 -7.83 -11.34 -0.78
N CYS A 279 -8.27 -10.59 0.23
CA CYS A 279 -7.38 -10.05 1.26
C CYS A 279 -6.68 -11.16 2.07
N GLY A 280 -7.27 -12.36 2.13
CA GLY A 280 -6.76 -13.47 2.91
C GLY A 280 -7.01 -13.29 4.41
N TYR A 281 -6.10 -13.80 5.24
CA TYR A 281 -6.22 -13.64 6.68
C TYR A 281 -5.88 -12.21 7.11
N VAL A 282 -6.79 -11.59 7.87
CA VAL A 282 -6.60 -10.29 8.51
C VAL A 282 -6.52 -10.51 10.01
N ARG A 283 -5.58 -9.83 10.68
CA ARG A 283 -5.51 -9.87 12.15
C ARG A 283 -6.86 -9.42 12.76
N PRO A 284 -7.49 -10.23 13.64
CA PRO A 284 -8.76 -9.87 14.24
C PRO A 284 -8.74 -8.49 14.91
N GLY A 285 -9.73 -7.65 14.60
CA GLY A 285 -9.83 -6.28 15.11
C GLY A 285 -8.97 -5.23 14.40
N SER A 286 -8.16 -5.63 13.42
CA SER A 286 -7.41 -4.70 12.57
C SER A 286 -8.32 -3.97 11.58
N VAL A 287 -7.96 -2.74 11.23
CA VAL A 287 -8.50 -2.10 10.01
C VAL A 287 -7.79 -2.72 8.81
N ALA A 288 -8.52 -3.11 7.76
CA ALA A 288 -7.93 -3.75 6.59
C ALA A 288 -8.67 -3.38 5.30
N TYR A 289 -7.88 -3.08 4.28
CA TYR A 289 -8.32 -2.67 2.95
C TYR A 289 -7.52 -3.41 1.87
N HIS A 290 -8.08 -3.51 0.68
CA HIS A 290 -7.39 -4.07 -0.49
C HIS A 290 -6.17 -3.23 -0.90
N GLY A 291 -5.12 -3.92 -1.32
CA GLY A 291 -3.95 -3.29 -1.93
C GLY A 291 -4.18 -3.05 -3.42
N PHE A 292 -3.12 -2.64 -4.10
CA PHE A 292 -3.08 -2.47 -5.55
C PHE A 292 -2.68 -3.78 -6.22
N ASP A 293 -3.69 -4.50 -6.71
CA ASP A 293 -3.51 -5.79 -7.39
C ASP A 293 -3.03 -5.66 -8.85
N GLY A 294 -2.56 -6.78 -9.39
CA GLY A 294 -2.30 -6.96 -10.82
C GLY A 294 -0.85 -6.73 -11.23
N ALA A 295 -0.40 -7.47 -12.24
CA ALA A 295 0.99 -7.41 -12.69
C ALA A 295 1.36 -6.07 -13.35
N ASP A 296 0.46 -5.49 -14.15
CA ASP A 296 0.69 -4.19 -14.80
C ASP A 296 0.07 -3.05 -13.98
N LYS A 297 0.93 -2.27 -13.32
CA LYS A 297 0.52 -1.13 -12.49
C LYS A 297 1.54 0.00 -12.53
N VAL A 298 1.04 1.22 -12.39
CA VAL A 298 1.85 2.44 -12.36
C VAL A 298 1.50 3.22 -11.11
N PHE A 299 2.53 3.68 -10.39
CA PHE A 299 2.38 4.67 -9.33
C PHE A 299 3.12 5.93 -9.74
N LEU A 300 2.43 7.07 -9.72
CA LEU A 300 3.06 8.38 -9.84
C LEU A 300 3.06 9.03 -8.46
N LEU A 301 4.23 9.45 -8.00
CA LEU A 301 4.46 9.92 -6.64
C LEU A 301 5.13 11.29 -6.68
N GLU A 302 4.65 12.23 -5.85
CA GLU A 302 5.36 13.48 -5.57
C GLU A 302 5.57 13.62 -4.07
N PHE A 303 6.82 13.76 -3.67
CA PHE A 303 7.19 13.90 -2.25
C PHE A 303 8.50 14.69 -2.07
N GLY A 304 8.66 15.27 -0.89
CA GLY A 304 9.93 15.84 -0.40
C GLY A 304 10.44 15.03 0.79
N MET A 305 11.76 15.01 1.00
CA MET A 305 12.42 14.29 2.09
C MET A 305 13.39 15.24 2.80
N PRO A 306 12.91 16.31 3.46
CA PRO A 306 13.78 17.26 4.13
C PRO A 306 14.55 16.58 5.28
N SER A 307 15.74 17.07 5.61
CA SER A 307 16.40 16.67 6.85
C SER A 307 15.70 17.32 8.04
N ASP A 308 15.52 16.58 9.13
CA ASP A 308 14.91 17.09 10.37
C ASP A 308 15.86 17.09 11.58
N ALA A 309 17.14 16.77 11.35
CA ALA A 309 18.23 16.74 12.35
C ALA A 309 17.92 15.92 13.63
N THR A 310 16.96 15.00 13.55
CA THR A 310 16.64 14.09 14.67
C THR A 310 17.75 13.04 14.85
N SER A 311 17.76 12.37 16.00
CA SER A 311 18.70 11.27 16.29
C SER A 311 17.98 10.09 16.93
N GLY A 312 18.56 8.89 16.79
CA GLY A 312 17.99 7.64 17.31
C GLY A 312 17.53 6.68 16.21
N PHE A 313 16.65 5.75 16.59
CA PHE A 313 16.12 4.73 15.68
C PHE A 313 15.34 5.36 14.53
N ASN A 314 15.72 5.04 13.29
CA ASN A 314 15.14 5.58 12.04
C ASN A 314 15.10 7.12 11.99
N ALA A 315 15.99 7.80 12.71
CA ALA A 315 16.06 9.24 12.71
C ALA A 315 16.68 9.76 11.41
N ASP A 316 16.00 10.69 10.77
CA ASP A 316 16.43 11.30 9.51
C ASP A 316 16.73 10.27 8.39
N MET A 317 15.92 9.20 8.34
CA MET A 317 16.03 8.08 7.40
C MET A 317 14.70 7.87 6.66
N PRO A 318 14.24 8.82 5.83
CA PRO A 318 12.97 8.69 5.15
C PRO A 318 12.98 7.57 4.11
N ALA A 319 11.81 7.01 3.83
CA ALA A 319 11.68 5.95 2.84
C ALA A 319 10.31 5.93 2.16
N VAL A 320 10.29 5.40 0.95
CA VAL A 320 9.09 5.04 0.17
C VAL A 320 9.27 3.62 -0.33
N TRP A 321 8.35 2.72 0.00
CA TRP A 321 8.44 1.31 -0.38
C TRP A 321 7.06 0.67 -0.59
N LEU A 322 7.05 -0.52 -1.16
CA LEU A 322 5.87 -1.34 -1.34
C LEU A 322 6.01 -2.62 -0.53
N LEU A 323 4.93 -3.06 0.11
CA LEU A 323 4.82 -4.39 0.73
C LEU A 323 3.73 -5.19 0.05
N ASN A 324 3.89 -6.51 -0.07
CA ASN A 324 2.74 -7.40 -0.25
C ASN A 324 1.70 -7.07 0.84
N ALA A 325 0.46 -6.80 0.42
CA ALA A 325 -0.56 -6.23 1.30
C ALA A 325 -0.96 -7.17 2.46
N GLN A 326 -0.60 -8.46 2.37
CA GLN A 326 -0.77 -9.42 3.46
C GLN A 326 0.12 -9.13 4.68
N ILE A 327 1.29 -8.52 4.48
CA ILE A 327 2.24 -8.19 5.55
C ILE A 327 1.60 -7.23 6.56
N PRO A 328 1.16 -6.03 6.18
CA PRO A 328 0.55 -5.10 7.13
C PRO A 328 -0.83 -5.55 7.62
N ARG A 329 -1.58 -6.36 6.87
CA ARG A 329 -2.87 -6.94 7.33
C ARG A 329 -2.72 -7.92 8.50
N THR A 330 -1.52 -8.48 8.67
CA THR A 330 -1.22 -9.48 9.69
C THR A 330 -0.29 -8.88 10.74
N LEU A 331 1.03 -8.98 10.52
CA LEU A 331 2.04 -8.41 11.37
C LEU A 331 3.22 -7.91 10.52
N GLN A 332 3.37 -6.59 10.43
CA GLN A 332 4.52 -5.97 9.77
C GLN A 332 5.76 -5.99 10.65
N TYR A 333 5.61 -5.68 11.93
CA TYR A 333 6.69 -5.65 12.92
C TYR A 333 6.39 -6.59 14.07
N GLY A 334 7.30 -7.53 14.34
CA GLY A 334 7.18 -8.47 15.47
C GLY A 334 7.60 -9.88 15.09
N GLU A 335 6.85 -10.86 15.59
CA GLU A 335 7.13 -12.28 15.41
C GLU A 335 7.08 -12.69 13.93
N ALA A 336 8.22 -13.18 13.41
CA ALA A 336 8.40 -13.45 11.99
C ALA A 336 7.44 -14.54 11.45
N SER A 337 7.05 -15.50 12.29
CA SER A 337 6.09 -16.55 11.92
C SER A 337 4.65 -16.06 11.73
N CYS A 338 4.36 -14.82 12.15
CA CYS A 338 3.06 -14.16 12.00
C CYS A 338 3.01 -13.23 10.79
N SER A 339 3.99 -13.32 9.89
CA SER A 339 4.10 -12.53 8.68
C SER A 339 4.61 -13.39 7.54
N CYS A 340 4.18 -13.08 6.32
CA CYS A 340 4.74 -13.74 5.15
C CYS A 340 6.09 -13.12 4.70
N TRP A 341 6.51 -11.98 5.26
CA TRP A 341 7.64 -11.20 4.77
C TRP A 341 8.94 -12.01 4.72
N THR A 342 9.36 -12.59 5.85
CA THR A 342 10.60 -13.41 5.92
C THR A 342 10.54 -14.67 5.07
N SER A 343 9.33 -15.14 4.75
CA SER A 343 9.12 -16.29 3.86
C SER A 343 9.08 -15.93 2.37
N GLY A 344 9.11 -14.63 2.03
CA GLY A 344 9.35 -14.16 0.67
C GLY A 344 8.12 -13.66 -0.10
N CYS A 345 7.06 -13.19 0.58
CA CYS A 345 5.88 -12.66 -0.13
C CYS A 345 6.10 -11.29 -0.80
N GLY A 346 7.20 -10.61 -0.52
CA GLY A 346 7.67 -9.48 -1.31
C GLY A 346 7.64 -8.12 -0.61
N GLU A 347 8.71 -7.37 -0.80
CA GLU A 347 8.87 -5.94 -0.52
C GLU A 347 9.71 -5.31 -1.63
N PHE A 348 9.39 -4.07 -2.00
CA PHE A 348 10.15 -3.31 -2.99
C PHE A 348 10.35 -1.87 -2.53
N ASP A 349 11.58 -1.55 -2.15
CA ASP A 349 12.00 -0.22 -1.73
C ASP A 349 12.23 0.65 -2.96
N ILE A 350 11.47 1.73 -3.07
CA ILE A 350 11.53 2.64 -4.22
C ILE A 350 12.63 3.68 -3.99
N ALA A 351 12.65 4.28 -2.80
CA ALA A 351 13.62 5.27 -2.39
C ALA A 351 13.78 5.23 -0.88
N GLU A 352 14.91 4.70 -0.39
CA GLU A 352 15.19 4.56 1.03
C GLU A 352 16.54 5.14 1.42
N VAL A 353 16.54 6.00 2.43
CA VAL A 353 17.77 6.47 3.09
C VAL A 353 18.18 5.47 4.16
N LEU A 354 19.30 4.77 3.94
CA LEU A 354 19.79 3.71 4.82
C LEU A 354 20.73 4.19 5.94
N ILE A 355 21.13 5.46 5.90
CA ILE A 355 22.06 6.07 6.84
C ILE A 355 21.44 7.38 7.33
N SER A 356 21.37 7.57 8.64
CA SER A 356 20.79 8.78 9.25
C SER A 356 21.42 10.06 8.68
N GLY A 357 20.57 10.92 8.12
CA GLY A 357 20.96 12.21 7.55
C GLY A 357 21.64 12.14 6.18
N ASP A 358 21.69 10.97 5.54
CA ASP A 358 22.31 10.81 4.23
C ASP A 358 21.39 11.34 3.11
N ASP A 359 22.02 11.76 2.01
CA ASP A 359 21.38 12.35 0.84
C ASP A 359 21.17 11.34 -0.30
N ARG A 360 21.39 10.05 -0.03
CA ARG A 360 21.33 8.98 -1.03
C ARG A 360 20.19 8.01 -0.72
N CYS A 361 19.23 7.94 -1.63
CA CYS A 361 18.11 7.00 -1.56
C CYS A 361 18.41 5.76 -2.41
N LYS A 362 18.49 4.60 -1.77
CA LYS A 362 18.65 3.29 -2.40
C LYS A 362 17.30 2.69 -2.81
N SER A 363 17.36 1.72 -3.72
CA SER A 363 16.23 0.87 -4.09
C SER A 363 16.64 -0.60 -3.99
N THR A 364 15.76 -1.42 -3.44
CA THR A 364 16.02 -2.84 -3.16
C THR A 364 14.74 -3.65 -3.35
N LEU A 365 14.89 -4.84 -3.90
CA LEU A 365 13.85 -5.85 -4.01
C LEU A 365 14.11 -6.95 -2.99
N HIS A 366 13.13 -7.21 -2.14
CA HIS A 366 13.15 -8.23 -1.10
C HIS A 366 12.12 -9.32 -1.43
N THR A 367 12.55 -10.43 -2.02
CA THR A 367 11.72 -11.61 -2.34
C THR A 367 12.49 -12.89 -1.98
N ASN A 368 12.02 -14.08 -2.41
CA ASN A 368 12.87 -15.28 -2.35
C ASN A 368 14.19 -15.13 -3.11
N THR A 369 14.27 -14.17 -4.04
CA THR A 369 15.47 -13.83 -4.80
C THR A 369 15.73 -12.32 -4.70
N PRO A 370 16.35 -11.85 -3.60
CA PRO A 370 16.52 -10.43 -3.38
C PRO A 370 17.60 -9.83 -4.30
N GLY A 371 17.51 -8.53 -4.56
CA GLY A 371 18.48 -7.80 -5.36
C GLY A 371 18.27 -6.29 -5.29
N GLY A 372 19.33 -5.50 -5.40
CA GLY A 372 19.26 -4.05 -5.27
C GLY A 372 20.37 -3.37 -6.03
N SER A 373 20.07 -2.21 -6.63
CA SER A 373 21.10 -1.41 -7.27
C SER A 373 21.99 -0.75 -6.22
N SER A 374 23.28 -0.63 -6.52
CA SER A 374 24.20 0.20 -5.73
C SER A 374 24.18 1.66 -6.17
N ASP A 375 23.56 1.98 -7.31
CA ASP A 375 23.23 3.35 -7.66
C ASP A 375 22.08 3.87 -6.80
N TYR A 376 21.92 5.19 -6.74
CA TYR A 376 20.99 5.83 -5.83
C TYR A 376 20.33 7.07 -6.45
N PHE A 377 19.13 7.40 -6.00
CA PHE A 377 18.56 8.71 -6.23
C PHE A 377 19.12 9.72 -5.23
N THR A 378 19.38 10.95 -5.66
CA THR A 378 19.62 12.04 -4.71
C THR A 378 18.33 12.34 -3.95
N ARG A 379 18.40 12.29 -2.62
CA ARG A 379 17.32 12.63 -1.71
C ARG A 379 16.83 14.06 -1.98
N PRO A 380 15.51 14.29 -2.10
CA PRO A 380 14.95 15.64 -2.27
C PRO A 380 14.91 16.39 -0.93
N THR A 381 16.08 16.79 -0.44
CA THR A 381 16.21 17.53 0.85
C THR A 381 15.69 18.95 0.79
N SER A 382 15.59 19.51 -0.42
CA SER A 382 14.91 20.78 -0.70
C SER A 382 13.92 20.60 -1.84
N GLY A 383 12.69 21.09 -1.67
CA GLY A 383 11.62 20.91 -2.64
C GLY A 383 11.07 19.48 -2.67
N THR A 384 10.60 19.07 -3.85
CA THR A 384 9.99 17.75 -4.08
C THR A 384 10.68 17.04 -5.24
N MET A 385 10.46 15.73 -5.35
CA MET A 385 10.76 14.94 -6.54
C MET A 385 9.51 14.21 -6.99
N LYS A 386 9.40 13.99 -8.31
CA LYS A 386 8.37 13.16 -8.90
C LYS A 386 8.96 11.84 -9.40
N LEU A 387 8.34 10.72 -9.05
CA LEU A 387 8.71 9.39 -9.53
C LEU A 387 7.54 8.72 -10.22
N ALA A 388 7.81 8.04 -11.34
CA ALA A 388 6.97 6.97 -11.86
C ALA A 388 7.56 5.62 -11.47
N VAL A 389 6.77 4.79 -10.78
CA VAL A 389 7.09 3.40 -10.48
C VAL A 389 6.21 2.53 -11.38
N ILE A 390 6.82 1.83 -12.34
CA ILE A 390 6.13 1.15 -13.44
C ILE A 390 6.47 -0.33 -13.38
N PHE A 391 5.45 -1.14 -13.14
CA PHE A 391 5.49 -2.59 -13.25
C PHE A 391 4.99 -2.99 -14.63
N ASN A 392 5.86 -3.62 -15.42
CA ASN A 392 5.57 -4.05 -16.78
C ASN A 392 5.76 -5.56 -16.89
N SER A 393 4.64 -6.27 -16.91
CA SER A 393 4.61 -7.74 -16.93
C SER A 393 5.01 -8.34 -18.27
N ALA A 394 4.90 -7.57 -19.37
CA ALA A 394 5.30 -8.04 -20.70
C ALA A 394 6.82 -8.22 -20.79
N ASP A 395 7.56 -7.32 -20.15
CA ASP A 395 9.04 -7.34 -20.13
C ASP A 395 9.62 -7.93 -18.84
N GLY A 396 8.77 -8.21 -17.84
CA GLY A 396 9.21 -8.68 -16.52
C GLY A 396 10.10 -7.67 -15.80
N THR A 397 9.75 -6.37 -15.92
CA THR A 397 10.53 -5.27 -15.37
C THR A 397 9.76 -4.44 -14.36
N ALA A 398 10.48 -3.94 -13.35
CA ALA A 398 10.03 -2.88 -12.46
C ALA A 398 10.95 -1.68 -12.66
N ASN A 399 10.37 -0.51 -12.96
CA ASN A 399 11.12 0.68 -13.33
C ASN A 399 10.78 1.81 -12.36
N ILE A 400 11.79 2.54 -11.89
CA ILE A 400 11.63 3.77 -11.11
C ILE A 400 12.25 4.88 -11.94
N GLN A 401 11.43 5.83 -12.37
CA GLN A 401 11.82 6.91 -13.29
C GLN A 401 11.56 8.26 -12.63
N LYS A 402 12.59 9.09 -12.50
CA LYS A 402 12.41 10.48 -12.07
C LYS A 402 11.74 11.27 -13.20
N LEU A 403 10.60 11.85 -12.89
CA LEU A 403 9.84 12.69 -13.81
C LEU A 403 10.29 14.15 -13.71
N SER A 404 9.94 14.93 -14.71
CA SER A 404 10.08 16.38 -14.69
C SER A 404 9.08 17.02 -13.71
N ASP A 405 9.41 18.22 -13.23
CA ASP A 405 8.58 18.94 -12.25
C ASP A 405 7.20 19.33 -12.80
N ASP A 406 7.07 19.46 -14.12
CA ASP A 406 5.82 19.76 -14.83
C ASP A 406 4.95 18.51 -15.10
N ALA A 407 5.42 17.31 -14.75
CA ALA A 407 4.65 16.09 -14.91
C ALA A 407 3.33 16.17 -14.10
N THR A 408 2.22 15.84 -14.76
CA THR A 408 0.88 15.83 -14.17
C THR A 408 0.41 14.40 -13.91
N PHE A 409 -0.51 14.20 -12.96
CA PHE A 409 -1.09 12.89 -12.65
C PHE A 409 -2.53 12.81 -13.18
N PRO A 410 -2.75 12.53 -14.49
CA PRO A 410 -4.08 12.56 -15.11
C PRO A 410 -5.00 11.43 -14.61
N SER A 411 -6.28 11.45 -15.00
CA SER A 411 -7.23 10.36 -14.69
C SER A 411 -6.95 9.04 -15.43
N SER A 412 -6.13 9.08 -16.48
CA SER A 412 -5.74 7.93 -17.28
C SER A 412 -4.40 8.18 -17.98
N LEU A 413 -3.67 7.11 -18.28
CA LEU A 413 -2.44 7.15 -19.07
C LEU A 413 -2.64 6.37 -20.38
N SER A 414 -2.19 6.94 -21.49
CA SER A 414 -2.03 6.20 -22.75
C SER A 414 -0.79 5.30 -22.69
N ALA A 415 -0.70 4.34 -23.61
CA ALA A 415 0.50 3.53 -23.75
C ALA A 415 1.73 4.39 -24.06
N ASP A 416 1.58 5.37 -24.97
CA ASP A 416 2.65 6.28 -25.36
C ASP A 416 3.17 7.13 -24.19
N GLN A 417 2.30 7.54 -23.27
CA GLN A 417 2.72 8.26 -22.05
C GLN A 417 3.58 7.37 -21.14
N VAL A 418 3.18 6.11 -20.95
CA VAL A 418 3.97 5.16 -20.15
C VAL A 418 5.31 4.86 -20.82
N THR A 419 5.34 4.67 -22.15
CA THR A 419 6.59 4.54 -22.91
C THR A 419 7.46 5.78 -22.77
N THR A 420 6.88 6.98 -22.83
CA THR A 420 7.61 8.24 -22.63
C THR A 420 8.25 8.29 -21.24
N PHE A 421 7.59 7.81 -20.20
CA PHE A 421 8.20 7.72 -18.87
C PHE A 421 9.39 6.76 -18.85
N LEU A 422 9.24 5.57 -19.45
CA LEU A 422 10.31 4.56 -19.52
C LEU A 422 11.54 5.05 -20.30
N ASP A 423 11.33 5.84 -21.35
CA ASP A 423 12.40 6.35 -22.22
C ASP A 423 12.94 7.71 -21.78
N SER A 424 12.38 8.32 -20.72
CA SER A 424 12.71 9.69 -20.29
C SER A 424 14.14 9.84 -19.76
N VAL A 425 14.73 8.76 -19.25
CA VAL A 425 16.09 8.72 -18.69
C VAL A 425 16.87 7.60 -19.36
N THR A 426 18.02 7.95 -19.94
CA THR A 426 18.88 7.01 -20.66
C THR A 426 20.35 7.24 -20.34
N GLY A 427 21.22 6.35 -20.82
CA GLY A 427 22.67 6.48 -20.67
C GLY A 427 23.12 6.38 -19.21
N SER A 428 24.10 7.20 -18.82
CA SER A 428 24.71 7.14 -17.47
C SER A 428 23.83 7.64 -16.33
N LEU A 429 22.56 7.99 -16.60
CA LEU A 429 21.59 8.33 -15.55
C LEU A 429 20.56 7.22 -15.33
N LEU A 430 20.65 6.12 -16.08
CA LEU A 430 19.84 4.93 -15.93
C LEU A 430 20.71 3.80 -15.34
N SER A 431 20.33 3.30 -14.17
CA SER A 431 20.87 2.07 -13.60
C SER A 431 20.07 0.88 -14.12
N THR A 432 20.74 -0.18 -14.57
CA THR A 432 20.08 -1.43 -15.00
C THR A 432 20.57 -2.58 -14.14
N PHE A 433 19.64 -3.20 -13.40
CA PHE A 433 19.92 -4.30 -12.49
C PHE A 433 19.09 -5.52 -12.87
N SER A 434 19.73 -6.66 -13.13
CA SER A 434 19.02 -7.92 -13.36
C SER A 434 19.00 -8.73 -12.07
N ILE A 435 17.80 -9.13 -11.61
CA ILE A 435 17.69 -10.07 -10.51
C ILE A 435 18.25 -11.43 -10.96
N ALA A 436 19.12 -12.02 -10.15
CA ALA A 436 19.80 -13.27 -10.47
C ALA A 436 18.86 -14.47 -10.29
N ALA A 437 18.62 -15.25 -11.34
CA ALA A 437 17.73 -16.43 -11.36
C ALA A 437 18.01 -17.46 -10.25
#